data_AF-A0A1Y3PJ11-F1
#
_entry.id   AF-A0A1Y3PJ11-F1
#
_cell.length_a   1.000
_cell.length_b   1.000
_cell.length_c   1.000
_cell.angle_alpha   90.00
_cell.angle_beta   90.00
_cell.angle_gamma   90.00
#
_symmetry.space_group_name_H-M   'P 1'
#
loop_
_entity.id
_entity.type
_entity.pdbx_description
1 polymer ?
#
loop_
_entity_poly.entity_id
_entity_poly.type
_entity_poly.pdbx_seq_one_letter_code
_entity_poly.pdbx_strand_id
1 'polypeptide(L)'
;MKQELDRILPHFPQTCRCEKCRLDIQAYALNRLPSHYVVSRQGELYAKVSQLEFQMRVDLQSALIQAIEVVTRSPRHQESQALERDLERNRRRLEDEEPLEGSKS
;
A
#
# COMPACT_ATOMS: atom_id res chain seq x y z
N MET A 1 10.14 2.17 -2.97
CA MET A 1 9.11 1.99 -1.91
C MET A 1 9.02 0.54 -1.41
N LYS A 2 8.58 -0.44 -2.21
CA LYS A 2 8.42 -1.85 -1.76
C LYS A 2 9.66 -2.42 -1.04
N GLN A 3 10.85 -2.25 -1.62
CA GLN A 3 12.12 -2.70 -1.02
C GLN A 3 12.41 -2.06 0.34
N GLU A 4 12.06 -0.78 0.52
CA GLU A 4 12.33 -0.07 1.77
C GLU A 4 11.32 -0.46 2.84
N LEU A 5 10.05 -0.67 2.46
CA LEU A 5 9.05 -1.26 3.35
C LEU A 5 9.48 -2.64 3.85
N ASP A 6 10.00 -3.51 2.97
CA ASP A 6 10.48 -4.84 3.35
C ASP A 6 11.66 -4.82 4.33
N ARG A 7 12.48 -3.76 4.29
CA ARG A 7 13.58 -3.56 5.26
C ARG A 7 13.07 -3.10 6.63
N ILE A 8 12.06 -2.22 6.65
CA ILE A 8 11.59 -1.57 7.87
C ILE A 8 10.57 -2.45 8.61
N LEU A 9 9.63 -3.08 7.89
CA LEU A 9 8.51 -3.83 8.46
C LEU A 9 8.90 -4.93 9.47
N PRO A 10 10.04 -5.64 9.34
CA PRO A 10 10.49 -6.60 10.36
C PRO A 10 10.70 -5.99 11.76
N HIS A 11 10.98 -4.69 11.86
CA HIS A 11 11.18 -3.97 13.12
C HIS A 11 9.86 -3.63 13.84
N PHE A 12 8.71 -3.86 13.19
CA PHE A 12 7.37 -3.58 13.73
C PHE A 12 6.57 -4.89 13.85
N PRO A 13 6.81 -5.71 14.88
CA PRO A 13 6.21 -7.05 15.00
C PRO A 13 4.69 -7.03 15.17
N GLN A 14 4.12 -5.92 15.67
CA GLN A 14 2.69 -5.78 15.90
C GLN A 14 1.90 -5.43 14.62
N THR A 15 2.60 -5.09 13.53
CA THR A 15 1.95 -4.67 12.28
C THR A 15 1.55 -5.89 11.46
N CYS A 16 0.29 -5.94 11.02
CA CYS A 16 -0.16 -6.99 10.10
C CYS A 16 0.60 -6.93 8.76
N ARG A 17 1.03 -8.10 8.26
CA ARG A 17 1.84 -8.23 7.04
C ARG A 17 1.04 -8.68 5.81
N CYS A 18 -0.30 -8.74 5.91
CA CYS A 18 -1.14 -9.10 4.77
C CYS A 18 -0.96 -8.08 3.63
N GLU A 19 -1.28 -8.49 2.40
CA GLU A 19 -1.13 -7.66 1.21
C GLU A 19 -1.89 -6.33 1.34
N LYS A 20 -3.09 -6.34 1.91
CA LYS A 20 -3.90 -5.15 2.12
C LYS A 20 -3.21 -4.12 3.02
N CYS A 21 -2.71 -4.52 4.19
CA CYS A 21 -1.99 -3.63 5.09
C CYS A 21 -0.71 -3.08 4.42
N ARG A 22 0.00 -3.91 3.65
CA ARG A 22 1.19 -3.47 2.90
C ARG A 22 0.84 -2.44 1.82
N LEU A 23 -0.29 -2.60 1.14
CA LEU A 23 -0.77 -1.62 0.15
C LEU A 23 -1.21 -0.32 0.84
N ASP A 24 -1.93 -0.40 1.95
CA ASP A 24 -2.37 0.77 2.71
C ASP A 24 -1.18 1.57 3.26
N ILE A 25 -0.14 0.89 3.76
CA ILE A 25 1.11 1.53 4.22
C ILE A 25 1.78 2.28 3.06
N GLN A 26 1.91 1.63 1.90
CA GLN A 26 2.53 2.25 0.72
C GLN A 26 1.71 3.44 0.23
N ALA A 27 0.38 3.31 0.13
CA ALA A 27 -0.51 4.38 -0.30
C ALA A 27 -0.43 5.58 0.66
N TYR A 28 -0.48 5.33 1.97
CA TYR A 28 -0.35 6.38 2.99
C TYR A 28 0.98 7.12 2.88
N ALA A 29 2.09 6.39 2.69
CA ALA A 29 3.41 6.97 2.58
C ALA A 29 3.58 7.77 1.28
N LEU A 30 3.20 7.21 0.12
CA LEU A 30 3.29 7.89 -1.18
C LEU A 30 2.51 9.20 -1.20
N ASN A 31 1.30 9.21 -0.63
CA ASN A 31 0.45 10.39 -0.57
C ASN A 31 1.05 11.53 0.29
N ARG A 32 2.07 11.24 1.10
CA ARG A 32 2.71 12.22 2.01
C ARG A 32 4.12 12.60 1.60
N LEU A 33 4.69 11.98 0.57
CA LEU A 33 6.03 12.31 0.11
C LEU A 33 5.99 13.59 -0.73
N PRO A 34 6.86 14.57 -0.44
CA PRO A 34 6.98 15.76 -1.28
C PRO A 34 7.52 15.38 -2.67
N SER A 35 7.03 16.05 -3.72
CA SER A 35 7.58 15.89 -5.07
C SER A 35 8.92 16.64 -5.16
N HIS A 36 10.03 15.90 -5.23
CA HIS A 36 11.36 16.50 -5.38
C HIS A 36 11.66 16.77 -6.86
N TYR A 37 11.48 18.02 -7.31
CA TYR A 37 11.98 18.49 -8.61
C TYR A 37 13.18 19.42 -8.40
N VAL A 38 14.31 19.14 -9.04
CA VAL A 38 15.52 19.97 -8.94
C VAL A 38 16.05 20.38 -10.30
N VAL A 39 16.29 21.68 -10.46
CA VAL A 39 16.99 22.28 -11.60
C VAL A 39 18.40 22.61 -11.13
N SER A 40 19.45 22.02 -11.70
CA SER A 40 20.83 22.21 -11.21
C SER A 40 21.83 22.55 -12.32
N ARG A 41 22.70 23.55 -12.06
CA ARG A 41 23.82 23.98 -12.91
C ARG A 41 25.12 23.25 -12.53
N GLN A 42 25.94 22.95 -13.54
CA GLN A 42 26.93 21.86 -13.65
C GLN A 42 28.12 21.76 -12.66
N GLY A 43 28.26 22.60 -11.62
CA GLY A 43 29.45 22.62 -10.75
C GLY A 43 29.25 22.10 -9.32
N GLU A 44 28.18 22.52 -8.64
CA GLU A 44 27.79 22.07 -7.29
C GLU A 44 27.04 20.73 -7.29
N LEU A 45 26.96 20.11 -8.47
CA LEU A 45 25.96 19.10 -8.79
C LEU A 45 26.14 17.83 -7.95
N TYR A 46 27.38 17.39 -7.71
CA TYR A 46 27.63 16.10 -7.05
C TYR A 46 27.24 16.10 -5.57
N ALA A 47 27.71 17.10 -4.80
CA ALA A 47 27.36 17.22 -3.38
C ALA A 47 25.86 17.46 -3.19
N LYS A 48 25.25 18.26 -4.07
CA LYS A 48 23.82 18.56 -4.02
C LYS A 48 22.98 17.34 -4.38
N VAL A 49 23.39 16.54 -5.37
CA VAL A 49 22.73 15.27 -5.72
C VAL A 49 22.80 14.28 -4.56
N SER A 50 23.97 14.06 -3.95
CA SER A 50 24.09 13.14 -2.82
C SER A 50 23.27 13.59 -1.60
N GLN A 51 23.20 14.91 -1.34
CA GLN A 51 22.36 15.45 -0.27
C GLN A 51 20.87 15.26 -0.57
N LEU A 52 20.44 15.46 -1.82
CA LEU A 52 19.07 15.22 -2.25
C LEU A 52 18.69 13.75 -2.13
N GLU A 53 19.57 12.84 -2.56
CA GLU A 53 19.37 11.39 -2.42
C GLU A 53 19.28 10.97 -0.95
N PHE A 54 20.05 11.60 -0.07
CA PHE A 54 19.94 11.38 1.38
C PHE A 54 18.60 11.87 1.91
N GLN A 55 18.22 13.12 1.59
CA GLN A 55 16.95 13.70 2.03
C GLN A 55 15.75 12.87 1.57
N MET A 56 15.73 12.46 0.30
CA MET A 56 14.70 11.59 -0.26
C MET A 56 14.60 10.26 0.50
N ARG A 57 15.73 9.67 0.91
CA ARG A 57 15.73 8.43 1.71
C ARG A 57 15.18 8.67 3.11
N VAL A 58 15.58 9.75 3.77
CA VAL A 58 15.08 10.10 5.11
C VAL A 58 13.57 10.35 5.05
N ASP A 59 13.09 11.15 4.10
CA ASP A 59 11.68 11.47 3.93
C ASP A 59 10.86 10.20 3.65
N LEU A 60 11.38 9.31 2.80
CA LEU A 60 10.80 8.00 2.53
C LEU A 60 10.67 7.14 3.80
N GLN A 61 11.73 7.03 4.58
CA GLN A 61 11.72 6.24 5.81
C GLN A 61 10.75 6.81 6.84
N SER A 62 10.78 8.13 7.06
CA SER A 62 9.85 8.80 7.97
C SER A 62 8.40 8.61 7.57
N ALA A 63 8.08 8.74 6.27
CA ALA A 63 6.72 8.52 5.77
C ALA A 63 6.27 7.06 5.95
N LEU A 64 7.15 6.08 5.74
CA LEU A 64 6.85 4.66 5.94
C LEU A 64 6.61 4.34 7.42
N ILE A 65 7.41 4.88 8.34
CA ILE A 65 7.23 4.67 9.78
C ILE A 65 5.88 5.23 10.24
N GLN A 66 5.56 6.46 9.84
CA GLN A 66 4.24 7.06 10.14
C GLN A 66 3.09 6.24 9.56
N ALA A 67 3.24 5.75 8.33
CA ALA A 67 2.25 4.90 7.69
C ALA A 67 2.03 3.59 8.46
N ILE A 68 3.11 2.95 8.90
CA ILE A 68 3.08 1.73 9.71
C ILE A 68 2.32 1.99 11.02
N GLU A 69 2.62 3.08 11.73
CA GLU A 69 1.93 3.42 12.98
C GLU A 69 0.42 3.61 12.78
N VAL A 70 0.01 4.33 11.73
CA VAL A 70 -1.40 4.57 11.45
C VAL A 70 -2.13 3.28 11.06
N VAL A 71 -1.56 2.48 10.16
CA VAL A 71 -2.19 1.23 9.71
C VAL A 71 -2.22 0.20 10.83
N THR A 72 -1.22 0.19 11.73
CA THR A 72 -1.21 -0.70 12.90
C THR A 72 -2.30 -0.32 13.90
N ARG A 73 -2.56 0.98 14.10
CA ARG A 73 -3.62 1.45 15.02
C ARG A 73 -5.03 1.22 14.49
N SER A 74 -5.23 1.24 13.16
CA SER A 74 -6.54 1.06 12.54
C SER A 74 -6.41 0.25 11.24
N PRO A 75 -6.25 -1.08 11.33
CA PRO A 75 -6.07 -1.92 10.16
C PRO A 75 -7.41 -2.17 9.44
N ARG A 76 -7.48 -1.83 8.14
CA ARG A 76 -8.71 -1.97 7.33
C ARG A 76 -8.90 -3.35 6.68
N HIS A 77 -7.96 -4.26 6.90
CA HIS A 77 -7.96 -5.58 6.26
C HIS A 77 -9.14 -6.49 6.65
N GLN A 78 -9.77 -6.29 7.82
CA GLN A 78 -10.93 -7.08 8.24
C GLN A 78 -12.20 -6.69 7.48
N GLU A 79 -12.40 -5.40 7.25
CA GLU A 79 -13.53 -4.86 6.49
C GLU A 79 -13.46 -5.26 5.02
N SER A 80 -12.27 -5.17 4.41
CA SER A 80 -12.03 -5.63 3.03
C SER A 80 -12.34 -7.12 2.87
N GLN A 81 -11.85 -7.95 3.79
CA GLN A 81 -12.08 -9.40 3.75
C GLN A 81 -13.55 -9.78 3.97
N ALA A 82 -14.28 -9.06 4.82
CA ALA A 82 -15.71 -9.28 5.02
C ALA A 82 -16.49 -8.97 3.74
N LEU A 83 -16.23 -7.83 3.12
CA LEU A 83 -16.87 -7.44 1.86
C LEU A 83 -16.59 -8.44 0.73
N GLU A 84 -15.34 -8.86 0.58
CA GLU A 84 -14.94 -9.85 -0.44
C GLU A 84 -15.69 -11.18 -0.25
N ARG A 85 -15.83 -11.66 0.99
CA ARG A 85 -16.58 -12.88 1.30
C ARG A 85 -18.07 -12.74 1.01
N ASP A 86 -18.65 -11.59 1.31
CA ASP A 86 -20.07 -11.33 1.05
C ASP A 86 -20.36 -11.21 -0.44
N LEU A 87 -19.47 -10.55 -1.20
CA LEU A 87 -19.54 -10.50 -2.66
C LEU A 87 -19.41 -11.89 -3.28
N GLU A 88 -18.47 -12.71 -2.80
CA GLU A 88 -18.31 -14.07 -3.29
C GLU A 88 -19.54 -14.95 -2.98
N ARG A 89 -20.12 -14.81 -1.79
CA ARG A 89 -21.36 -15.49 -1.41
C ARG A 89 -22.51 -15.08 -2.31
N ASN A 90 -22.65 -13.79 -2.61
CA ASN A 90 -23.68 -13.30 -3.51
C ASN A 90 -23.47 -13.79 -4.94
N ARG A 91 -22.23 -13.79 -5.43
CA ARG A 91 -21.89 -14.31 -6.76
C ARG A 91 -22.27 -15.78 -6.92
N ARG A 92 -21.92 -16.65 -5.96
CA ARG A 92 -22.27 -18.07 -6.01
C ARG A 92 -23.78 -18.31 -6.05
N ARG A 93 -24.55 -17.53 -5.27
CA ARG A 93 -26.03 -17.60 -5.31
C ARG A 93 -26.61 -17.27 -6.69
N LEU A 94 -26.07 -16.26 -7.36
CA LEU A 94 -26.51 -15.87 -8.70
C LEU A 94 -26.14 -16.92 -9.76
N GLU A 95 -25.00 -17.59 -9.60
CA GLU A 95 -24.56 -18.69 -10.47
C GLU A 95 -25.45 -19.94 -10.29
N ASP A 96 -25.91 -20.23 -9.06
CA ASP A 96 -26.82 -21.36 -8.77
C ASP A 96 -28.29 -21.09 -9.18
N GLU A 97 -28.66 -19.83 -9.45
CA GLU A 97 -30.00 -19.39 -9.86
C GLU A 97 -30.18 -19.33 -11.40
N GLU A 98 -29.26 -19.89 -12.20
CA GLU A 98 -29.48 -20.04 -13.65
C GLU A 98 -30.76 -20.85 -13.91
N PRO A 99 -31.79 -20.26 -14.56
CA PRO A 99 -33.01 -20.99 -14.84
C PRO A 99 -32.71 -22.09 -15.86
N LEU A 100 -33.30 -23.27 -15.65
CA LEU A 100 -33.48 -24.29 -16.69
C LEU A 100 -34.37 -23.72 -17.81
N GLU A 101 -33.84 -22.80 -18.62
CA GLU A 101 -34.44 -22.43 -19.89
C GLU A 101 -34.18 -23.55 -20.90
N GLY A 102 -35.13 -24.48 -20.97
CA GLY A 102 -35.34 -25.26 -22.18
C GLY A 102 -35.37 -26.78 -22.01
N SER A 103 -36.55 -27.29 -21.66
CA SER A 103 -37.09 -28.43 -22.40
C SER A 103 -38.54 -28.12 -22.79
N LYS A 104 -38.67 -27.33 -23.86
CA LYS A 104 -39.85 -27.39 -24.71
C LYS A 104 -39.94 -28.81 -25.28
N SER A 105 -41.03 -29.50 -24.99
CA SER A 105 -41.62 -30.59 -25.79
C SER A 105 -43.13 -30.54 -25.61
#